data_AF-A0A7X8XIS3-F1
#
_entry.id   AF-A0A7X8XIS3-F1
#
_cell.length_a   1.000
_cell.length_b   1.000
_cell.length_c   1.000
_cell.angle_alpha   90.00
_cell.angle_beta   90.00
_cell.angle_gamma   90.00
#
_symmetry.space_group_name_H-M   'P 1'
#
loop_
_entity.id
_entity.type
_entity.pdbx_description
1 polymer ?
#
loop_
_entity_poly.entity_id
_entity_poly.type
_entity_poly.pdbx_seq_one_letter_code
_entity_poly.pdbx_strand_id
1 'polypeptide(L)'
;MKKTRIILLLPIFLLLLGVGCHKDPTPDSFTSDQSGTSLTSYTSGTTESSDPYISEDLTPYWVTFVTDTEATLERVHTGVIREMPVVDNPGFTLVGWYLEASFINIVSFPYYVKEDVTLYAKWSKGEISQFTYNYSDDLGGYIVTSYGGNAVNVVIPSTYKEKPIVAIGQQLFYRNGAIEAVSLPATIKVIEMQAFKDATSLLEIRLPSSVVEVGTDAFAGASSLKTAILSSNLEVIGNNAFEGTNLTSVIIPAMVKEINYQAFAAIPTLNSVTLEALTPPLRFHSSFEGANASLKYYVHGQVLNDYKTSPYWQDYASLIFAKA
;
A
#
# COMPACT_ATOMS: atom_id res chain seq x y z
N MET A 1 -15.03 56.07 32.12
CA MET A 1 -15.45 54.74 32.59
C MET A 1 -14.25 54.02 33.20
N LYS A 2 -14.42 53.51 34.44
CA LYS A 2 -13.50 52.64 35.22
C LYS A 2 -13.24 51.32 34.43
N LYS A 3 -12.17 50.55 34.58
CA LYS A 3 -10.95 50.57 35.41
C LYS A 3 -9.99 49.51 34.81
N THR A 4 -8.73 49.90 34.70
CA THR A 4 -7.46 49.15 34.85
C THR A 4 -7.55 47.71 35.38
N ARG A 5 -6.74 46.79 34.82
CA ARG A 5 -5.61 46.15 35.53
C ARG A 5 -4.67 45.35 34.62
N ILE A 6 -3.44 45.83 34.62
CA ILE A 6 -2.17 45.17 34.25
C ILE A 6 -1.77 44.29 35.43
N ILE A 7 -1.23 43.09 35.19
CA ILE A 7 -0.40 42.36 36.15
C ILE A 7 0.87 41.92 35.43
N LEU A 8 1.97 42.55 35.85
CA LEU A 8 3.37 42.20 35.60
C LEU A 8 3.87 41.57 36.90
N LEU A 9 4.57 40.43 36.87
CA LEU A 9 5.37 39.94 38.01
C LEU A 9 6.72 39.44 37.48
N LEU A 10 7.78 40.10 37.96
CA LEU A 10 9.20 39.88 37.72
C LEU A 10 9.77 38.74 38.62
N PRO A 11 11.03 38.30 38.41
CA PRO A 11 11.57 37.02 38.83
C PRO A 11 12.16 37.06 40.26
N ILE A 12 12.28 35.88 40.88
CA ILE A 12 12.98 35.69 42.15
C ILE A 12 14.30 34.96 41.88
N PHE A 13 15.40 35.67 42.15
CA PHE A 13 16.75 35.12 42.31
C PHE A 13 16.95 34.83 43.80
N LEU A 14 17.43 33.64 44.16
CA LEU A 14 18.03 33.40 45.48
C LEU A 14 19.37 32.67 45.31
N LEU A 15 20.40 33.36 45.78
CA LEU A 15 21.79 32.94 45.90
C LEU A 15 21.95 32.08 47.17
N LEU A 16 22.73 31.00 47.11
CA LEU A 16 23.34 30.39 48.29
C LEU A 16 24.79 29.99 47.98
N LEU A 17 25.61 30.15 49.01
CA LEU A 17 27.05 30.37 48.99
C LEU A 17 27.86 29.08 48.83
N GLY A 18 29.05 29.22 48.23
CA GLY A 18 30.15 28.28 48.36
C GLY A 18 31.46 28.98 47.99
N VAL A 19 32.24 29.35 49.00
CA VAL A 19 33.56 30.00 48.88
C VAL A 19 34.66 28.95 49.13
N GLY A 20 35.73 29.00 48.34
CA GLY A 20 37.02 28.32 48.62
C GLY A 20 37.80 28.05 47.33
N CYS A 21 38.62 28.99 46.83
CA CYS A 21 40.04 29.24 47.13
C CYS A 21 41.08 28.32 46.42
N HIS A 22 41.87 28.97 45.56
CA HIS A 22 43.34 28.89 45.37
C HIS A 22 44.00 27.89 44.38
N LYS A 23 44.49 28.49 43.28
CA LYS A 23 45.76 28.37 42.50
C LYS A 23 46.19 27.07 41.77
N ASP A 24 46.29 27.23 40.43
CA ASP A 24 47.30 26.81 39.42
C ASP A 24 47.59 25.30 39.18
N PRO A 25 48.18 24.89 38.04
CA PRO A 25 47.97 25.26 36.62
C PRO A 25 47.75 24.02 35.68
N THR A 26 47.19 24.24 34.48
CA THR A 26 47.12 23.38 33.25
C THR A 26 46.87 21.86 33.38
N PRO A 27 45.90 21.31 32.63
CA PRO A 27 46.29 20.49 31.47
C PRO A 27 45.28 20.49 30.30
N ASP A 28 45.72 19.88 29.20
CA ASP A 28 44.97 19.50 28.00
C ASP A 28 43.53 19.01 28.23
N SER A 29 42.69 19.29 27.22
CA SER A 29 41.41 18.67 26.83
C SER A 29 40.22 19.64 26.78
N PHE A 30 39.79 19.96 25.55
CA PHE A 30 38.46 20.46 25.28
C PHE A 30 37.51 19.27 25.11
N THR A 31 36.69 19.00 26.12
CA THR A 31 35.38 18.34 25.98
C THR A 31 34.30 19.38 26.24
N SER A 32 33.38 19.58 25.29
CA SER A 32 32.08 20.18 25.56
C SER A 32 31.01 19.10 25.40
N ASP A 33 30.31 18.83 26.50
CA ASP A 33 29.11 18.01 26.59
C ASP A 33 28.06 18.44 25.57
N GLN A 34 27.59 17.48 24.78
CA GLN A 34 26.32 17.53 24.07
C GLN A 34 25.28 16.87 24.98
N SER A 35 24.37 17.66 25.55
CA SER A 35 23.10 17.11 26.02
C SER A 35 22.19 16.93 24.80
N GLY A 36 22.36 15.80 24.12
CA GLY A 36 21.49 15.35 23.04
C GLY A 36 20.19 14.78 23.63
N THR A 37 19.05 15.36 23.25
CA THR A 37 17.75 14.67 23.33
C THR A 37 17.45 14.04 21.98
N SER A 38 17.27 12.72 22.04
CA SER A 38 17.18 11.70 21.00
C SER A 38 16.47 12.10 19.69
N LEU A 39 17.22 11.93 18.60
CA LEU A 39 16.74 11.67 17.25
C LEU A 39 15.93 10.36 17.21
N THR A 40 14.82 10.33 16.47
CA THR A 40 14.46 9.11 15.72
C THR A 40 15.12 9.25 14.35
N SER A 41 16.36 8.79 14.28
CA SER A 41 17.08 8.59 13.04
C SER A 41 16.28 7.67 12.13
N TYR A 42 16.02 8.10 10.90
CA TYR A 42 15.76 7.17 9.80
C TYR A 42 17.03 6.38 9.55
N THR A 43 17.27 5.36 10.37
CA THR A 43 18.20 4.30 10.02
C THR A 43 17.68 3.66 8.75
N SER A 44 18.53 3.60 7.74
CA SER A 44 18.42 2.67 6.63
C SER A 44 18.29 1.26 7.21
N GLY A 45 17.05 0.85 7.43
CA GLY A 45 16.73 -0.50 7.82
C GLY A 45 16.96 -1.37 6.60
N THR A 46 18.13 -1.99 6.52
CA THR A 46 18.28 -3.30 5.89
C THR A 46 17.54 -4.31 6.76
N THR A 47 16.22 -4.22 6.77
CA THR A 47 15.37 -5.37 7.08
C THR A 47 15.00 -5.94 5.72
N GLU A 48 15.47 -7.16 5.45
CA GLU A 48 15.00 -8.03 4.38
C GLU A 48 13.49 -8.25 4.53
N SER A 49 12.69 -7.25 4.14
CA SER A 49 11.34 -7.46 3.70
C SER A 49 11.49 -7.92 2.26
N SER A 50 11.54 -9.23 2.08
CA SER A 50 11.51 -9.87 0.77
C SER A 50 10.14 -9.62 0.15
N ASP A 51 9.95 -8.42 -0.39
CA ASP A 51 8.95 -8.16 -1.40
C ASP A 51 9.29 -9.07 -2.59
N PRO A 52 8.50 -10.12 -2.87
CA PRO A 52 8.87 -11.16 -3.83
C PRO A 52 8.86 -10.65 -5.28
N TYR A 53 8.56 -9.37 -5.51
CA TYR A 53 8.41 -8.75 -6.82
C TYR A 53 9.61 -7.94 -7.30
N ILE A 54 10.71 -7.84 -6.54
CA ILE A 54 11.93 -7.13 -7.00
C ILE A 54 13.20 -7.92 -6.68
N SER A 55 13.88 -8.32 -7.75
CA SER A 55 15.27 -8.81 -7.73
C SER A 55 16.29 -7.73 -8.16
N GLU A 56 15.87 -6.47 -8.29
CA GLU A 56 16.72 -5.42 -8.87
C GLU A 56 17.33 -4.50 -7.81
N ASP A 57 18.64 -4.32 -7.95
CA ASP A 57 19.46 -3.31 -7.28
C ASP A 57 18.92 -1.92 -7.66
N LEU A 58 18.05 -1.35 -6.82
CA LEU A 58 17.37 -0.10 -7.14
C LEU A 58 18.35 1.07 -7.02
N THR A 59 18.78 1.61 -8.16
CA THR A 59 19.57 2.85 -8.19
C THR A 59 18.76 3.98 -7.55
N PRO A 60 19.28 4.64 -6.50
CA PRO A 60 18.54 5.71 -5.85
C PRO A 60 18.55 6.98 -6.70
N TYR A 61 17.41 7.68 -6.67
CA TYR A 61 17.24 9.00 -7.25
C TYR A 61 16.65 9.93 -6.21
N TRP A 62 16.69 11.23 -6.49
CA TRP A 62 16.11 12.19 -5.59
C TRP A 62 14.62 12.38 -5.82
N VAL A 63 13.85 12.30 -4.74
CA VAL A 63 12.43 12.63 -4.72
C VAL A 63 12.21 13.91 -3.93
N THR A 64 11.57 14.89 -4.58
CA THR A 64 11.17 16.15 -3.96
C THR A 64 9.66 16.13 -3.73
N PHE A 65 9.22 16.45 -2.52
CA PHE A 65 7.80 16.51 -2.18
C PHE A 65 7.36 17.96 -2.09
N VAL A 66 6.38 18.34 -2.91
CA VAL A 66 5.76 19.65 -2.90
C VAL A 66 4.43 19.55 -2.19
N THR A 67 4.39 20.14 -1.00
CA THR A 67 3.18 20.34 -0.19
C THR A 67 2.82 21.83 -0.22
N ASP A 68 1.54 22.16 -0.03
CA ASP A 68 1.08 23.54 0.19
C ASP A 68 1.10 23.92 1.69
N THR A 69 1.60 23.02 2.54
CA THR A 69 1.74 23.17 3.98
C THR A 69 3.12 23.69 4.35
N GLU A 70 3.25 24.37 5.49
CA GLU A 70 4.58 24.68 6.06
C GLU A 70 5.37 23.41 6.46
N ALA A 71 4.72 22.25 6.51
CA ALA A 71 5.38 20.96 6.67
C ALA A 71 6.19 20.62 5.40
N THR A 72 7.52 20.68 5.55
CA THR A 72 8.46 20.24 4.53
C THR A 72 8.76 18.76 4.74
N LEU A 73 8.40 17.94 3.76
CA LEU A 73 9.04 16.64 3.62
C LEU A 73 10.43 16.90 3.02
N GLU A 74 11.49 16.52 3.73
CA GLU A 74 12.85 16.62 3.20
C GLU A 74 12.97 15.85 1.87
N ARG A 75 13.87 16.31 0.99
CA ARG A 75 14.18 15.61 -0.26
C ARG A 75 14.74 14.22 0.08
N VAL A 76 14.12 13.17 -0.42
CA VAL A 76 14.51 11.78 -0.13
C VAL A 76 15.39 11.24 -1.25
N HIS A 77 16.45 10.49 -0.93
CA HIS A 77 17.28 9.79 -1.92
C HIS A 77 16.99 8.28 -1.84
N THR A 78 16.17 7.77 -2.75
CA THR A 78 15.70 6.38 -2.72
C THR A 78 15.38 5.87 -4.13
N GLY A 79 15.47 4.56 -4.34
CA GLY A 79 14.96 3.90 -5.54
C GLY A 79 13.49 3.48 -5.42
N VAL A 80 12.91 3.55 -4.22
CA VAL A 80 11.50 3.20 -3.96
C VAL A 80 10.91 4.01 -2.80
N ILE A 81 9.68 4.47 -2.98
CA ILE A 81 8.83 4.93 -1.89
C ILE A 81 7.79 3.84 -1.63
N ARG A 82 7.91 3.14 -0.49
CA ARG A 82 7.12 1.92 -0.25
C ARG A 82 5.67 2.20 0.09
N GLU A 83 5.44 3.24 0.88
CA GLU A 83 4.12 3.63 1.36
C GLU A 83 3.84 5.08 0.99
N MET A 84 2.58 5.42 0.81
CA MET A 84 2.17 6.80 0.52
C MET A 84 2.62 7.72 1.66
N PRO A 85 3.50 8.71 1.41
CA PRO A 85 3.91 9.64 2.46
C PRO A 85 2.70 10.40 2.99
N VAL A 86 2.52 10.37 4.31
CA VAL A 86 1.45 11.09 5.00
C VAL A 86 2.00 12.40 5.51
N VAL A 87 1.31 13.50 5.24
CA VAL A 87 1.64 14.85 5.71
C VAL A 87 0.38 15.44 6.33
N ASP A 88 0.54 16.16 7.44
CA ASP A 88 -0.56 16.84 8.11
C ASP A 88 -0.86 18.19 7.45
N ASN A 89 -2.13 18.40 7.06
CA ASN A 89 -2.66 19.69 6.65
C ASN A 89 -3.98 19.95 7.40
N PRO A 90 -3.96 20.74 8.50
CA PRO A 90 -5.13 20.92 9.35
C PRO A 90 -6.38 21.40 8.58
N GLY A 91 -7.45 20.60 8.63
CA GLY A 91 -8.71 20.89 7.94
C GLY A 91 -8.80 20.37 6.50
N PHE A 92 -7.77 19.66 6.04
CA PHE A 92 -7.70 19.04 4.73
C PHE A 92 -7.33 17.56 4.81
N THR A 93 -7.79 16.77 3.84
CA THR A 93 -7.39 15.38 3.65
C THR A 93 -6.43 15.29 2.48
N LEU A 94 -5.31 14.59 2.64
CA LEU A 94 -4.40 14.28 1.54
C LEU A 94 -5.10 13.35 0.55
N VAL A 95 -5.42 13.87 -0.63
CA VAL A 95 -6.05 13.13 -1.73
C VAL A 95 -5.03 12.26 -2.46
N GLY A 96 -3.73 12.54 -2.36
CA GLY A 96 -2.68 11.72 -2.97
C GLY A 96 -1.52 12.55 -3.52
N TRP A 97 -0.51 11.86 -4.04
CA TRP A 97 0.67 12.44 -4.65
C TRP A 97 0.58 12.35 -6.18
N TYR A 98 1.01 13.38 -6.89
CA TYR A 98 0.93 13.47 -8.34
C TYR A 98 2.28 13.84 -8.95
N LEU A 99 2.55 13.39 -10.17
CA LEU A 99 3.80 13.70 -10.88
C LEU A 99 3.87 15.16 -11.36
N GLU A 100 2.73 15.86 -11.37
CA GLU A 100 2.66 17.27 -11.73
C GLU A 100 1.57 18.05 -10.97
N ALA A 101 1.74 19.38 -10.91
CA ALA A 101 0.86 20.30 -10.21
C ALA A 101 -0.56 20.43 -10.82
N SER A 102 -0.78 19.90 -12.03
CA SER A 102 -2.12 19.80 -12.63
C SER A 102 -2.94 18.63 -12.09
N PHE A 103 -2.32 17.75 -11.28
CA PHE A 103 -2.95 16.62 -10.62
C PHE A 103 -3.64 15.62 -11.56
N ILE A 104 -2.98 15.31 -12.69
CA ILE A 104 -3.48 14.35 -13.68
C ILE A 104 -2.95 12.95 -13.38
N ASN A 105 -1.62 12.79 -13.30
CA ASN A 105 -0.95 11.52 -13.10
C ASN A 105 -0.71 11.27 -11.62
N ILE A 106 -1.58 10.47 -10.99
CA ILE A 106 -1.45 10.06 -9.59
C ILE A 106 -0.32 9.03 -9.42
N VAL A 107 0.35 9.10 -8.28
CA VAL A 107 1.37 8.13 -7.86
C VAL A 107 0.73 7.03 -7.02
N SER A 108 0.84 5.79 -7.52
CA SER A 108 0.55 4.59 -6.75
C SER A 108 1.77 4.16 -5.94
N PHE A 109 1.57 3.74 -4.69
CA PHE A 109 2.63 3.22 -3.84
C PHE A 109 2.52 1.68 -3.72
N PRO A 110 3.62 0.91 -3.72
CA PRO A 110 5.01 1.37 -3.77
C PRO A 110 5.35 2.01 -5.12
N TYR A 111 6.03 3.16 -5.07
CA TYR A 111 6.46 3.93 -6.24
C TYR A 111 7.95 3.73 -6.48
N TYR A 112 8.28 3.11 -7.61
CA TYR A 112 9.66 2.86 -8.03
C TYR A 112 10.21 4.06 -8.78
N VAL A 113 11.24 4.67 -8.20
CA VAL A 113 11.82 5.91 -8.69
C VAL A 113 12.82 5.57 -9.80
N LYS A 114 12.59 6.10 -11.01
CA LYS A 114 13.41 5.81 -12.20
C LYS A 114 14.31 6.98 -12.61
N GLU A 115 14.07 8.16 -12.04
CA GLU A 115 14.80 9.39 -12.26
C GLU A 115 14.51 10.38 -11.13
N ASP A 116 15.26 11.47 -11.05
CA ASP A 116 14.94 12.55 -10.12
C ASP A 116 13.52 13.08 -10.40
N VAL A 117 12.66 13.07 -9.38
CA VAL A 117 11.22 13.33 -9.54
C VAL A 117 10.69 14.29 -8.49
N THR A 118 9.65 15.04 -8.86
CA THR A 118 8.90 15.90 -7.92
C THR A 118 7.47 15.40 -7.80
N LEU A 119 7.02 15.17 -6.58
CA LEU A 119 5.66 14.71 -6.26
C LEU A 119 4.86 15.83 -5.61
N TYR A 120 3.66 16.09 -6.10
CA TYR A 120 2.79 17.17 -5.67
C TYR A 120 1.62 16.63 -4.85
N ALA A 121 1.46 17.10 -3.61
CA ALA A 121 0.33 16.74 -2.75
C ALA A 121 -0.95 17.45 -3.24
N LYS A 122 -2.02 16.68 -3.42
CA LYS A 122 -3.37 17.20 -3.66
C LYS A 122 -4.19 17.11 -2.38
N TRP A 123 -4.95 18.15 -2.06
CA TRP A 123 -5.75 18.22 -0.84
C TRP A 123 -7.24 18.40 -1.13
N SER A 124 -8.09 17.87 -0.25
CA SER A 124 -9.53 18.18 -0.21
C SER A 124 -9.88 18.88 1.10
N LYS A 125 -10.67 19.96 1.04
CA LYS A 125 -11.07 20.75 2.22
C LYS A 125 -12.36 20.20 2.80
N GLY A 126 -12.34 19.80 4.08
CA GLY A 126 -13.52 19.52 4.91
C GLY A 126 -14.66 18.76 4.23
N GLU A 127 -14.62 17.43 4.27
CA GLU A 127 -15.64 16.60 3.61
C GLU A 127 -16.91 16.44 4.46
N ILE A 128 -18.08 16.60 3.81
CA ILE A 128 -19.12 15.58 3.98
C ILE A 128 -18.43 14.31 3.51
N SER A 129 -18.02 13.42 4.43
CA SER A 129 -17.15 12.29 4.08
C SER A 129 -17.73 11.59 2.87
N GLN A 130 -16.99 11.63 1.75
CA GLN A 130 -17.39 10.93 0.54
C GLN A 130 -17.46 9.41 0.79
N PHE A 131 -16.97 8.97 1.94
CA PHE A 131 -16.99 7.61 2.42
C PHE A 131 -17.95 7.44 3.60
N THR A 132 -18.61 6.30 3.64
CA THR A 132 -19.28 5.79 4.85
C THR A 132 -18.43 4.70 5.48
N TYR A 133 -18.46 4.60 6.82
CA TYR A 133 -17.62 3.66 7.57
C TYR A 133 -18.44 2.84 8.57
N ASN A 134 -18.09 1.56 8.71
CA ASN A 134 -18.55 0.68 9.79
C ASN A 134 -17.36 0.18 10.61
N TYR A 135 -17.47 0.17 11.95
CA TYR A 135 -16.41 -0.41 12.78
C TYR A 135 -16.54 -1.93 12.82
N SER A 136 -15.41 -2.64 12.72
CA SER A 136 -15.30 -4.08 12.91
C SER A 136 -14.44 -4.36 14.14
N ASP A 137 -15.06 -4.96 15.16
CA ASP A 137 -14.35 -5.41 16.36
C ASP A 137 -13.35 -6.53 16.02
N ASP A 138 -13.74 -7.44 15.11
CA ASP A 138 -12.91 -8.58 14.68
C ASP A 138 -11.62 -8.13 13.99
N LEU A 139 -11.70 -7.12 13.12
CA LEU A 139 -10.53 -6.59 12.41
C LEU A 139 -9.80 -5.48 13.19
N GLY A 140 -10.43 -4.92 14.23
CA GLY A 140 -9.88 -3.86 15.08
C GLY A 140 -9.84 -2.48 14.44
N GLY A 141 -10.73 -2.18 13.49
CA GLY A 141 -10.71 -0.93 12.73
C GLY A 141 -11.97 -0.67 11.90
N TYR A 142 -11.95 0.37 11.08
CA TYR A 142 -13.08 0.75 10.24
C TYR A 142 -13.01 0.11 8.85
N ILE A 143 -14.17 -0.29 8.34
CA ILE A 143 -14.42 -0.76 6.99
C ILE A 143 -15.04 0.40 6.21
N VAL A 144 -14.56 0.68 5.00
CA VAL A 144 -15.19 1.65 4.10
C VAL A 144 -16.32 0.97 3.34
N THR A 145 -17.57 1.38 3.56
CA THR A 145 -18.77 0.66 3.09
C THR A 145 -19.54 1.36 1.99
N SER A 146 -19.27 2.64 1.74
CA SER A 146 -19.86 3.37 0.61
C SER A 146 -18.93 4.47 0.15
N TYR A 147 -18.98 4.80 -1.14
CA TYR A 147 -18.30 5.92 -1.76
C TYR A 147 -19.32 6.74 -2.58
N GLY A 148 -19.61 7.96 -2.12
CA GLY A 148 -20.48 8.94 -2.77
C GLY A 148 -19.73 10.00 -3.58
N GLY A 149 -18.41 9.86 -3.73
CA GLY A 149 -17.59 10.77 -4.54
C GLY A 149 -17.68 10.46 -6.04
N ASN A 150 -17.04 11.31 -6.84
CA ASN A 150 -16.99 11.21 -8.30
C ASN A 150 -15.56 11.31 -8.87
N ALA A 151 -14.55 11.15 -8.02
CA ALA A 151 -13.15 11.14 -8.44
C ALA A 151 -12.82 9.92 -9.31
N VAL A 152 -12.01 10.14 -10.33
CA VAL A 152 -11.41 9.10 -11.19
C VAL A 152 -10.30 8.35 -10.46
N ASN A 153 -9.56 9.06 -9.62
CA ASN A 153 -8.51 8.51 -8.78
C ASN A 153 -8.94 8.65 -7.33
N VAL A 154 -9.11 7.53 -6.64
CA VAL A 154 -9.62 7.48 -5.27
C VAL A 154 -8.51 7.10 -4.32
N VAL A 155 -8.41 7.81 -3.20
CA VAL A 155 -7.49 7.46 -2.12
C VAL A 155 -8.29 7.15 -0.88
N ILE A 156 -8.18 5.90 -0.44
CA ILE A 156 -8.81 5.45 0.78
C ILE A 156 -8.00 6.01 1.97
N PRO A 157 -8.62 6.73 2.92
CA PRO A 157 -7.88 7.28 4.05
C PRO A 157 -7.30 6.15 4.90
N SER A 158 -6.14 6.39 5.52
CA SER A 158 -5.50 5.40 6.40
C SER A 158 -6.21 5.28 7.76
N THR A 159 -6.92 6.31 8.19
CA THR A 159 -7.65 6.33 9.47
C THR A 159 -9.00 7.02 9.38
N TYR A 160 -9.91 6.65 10.29
CA TYR A 160 -11.14 7.36 10.59
C TYR A 160 -11.35 7.36 12.11
N LYS A 161 -11.62 8.53 12.71
CA LYS A 161 -11.71 8.70 14.17
C LYS A 161 -10.53 8.07 14.93
N GLU A 162 -9.31 8.37 14.48
CA GLU A 162 -8.06 7.89 15.09
C GLU A 162 -7.89 6.36 15.11
N LYS A 163 -8.69 5.64 14.33
CA LYS A 163 -8.61 4.18 14.16
C LYS A 163 -8.27 3.85 12.71
N PRO A 164 -7.53 2.75 12.45
CA PRO A 164 -7.14 2.39 11.11
C PRO A 164 -8.34 2.00 10.24
N ILE A 165 -8.24 2.26 8.94
CA ILE A 165 -9.09 1.61 7.95
C ILE A 165 -8.52 0.22 7.65
N VAL A 166 -9.33 -0.83 7.83
CA VAL A 166 -8.86 -2.22 7.81
C VAL A 166 -9.50 -3.08 6.73
N ALA A 167 -10.53 -2.60 6.04
CA ALA A 167 -11.10 -3.32 4.91
C ALA A 167 -11.78 -2.41 3.90
N ILE A 168 -11.85 -2.92 2.68
CA ILE A 168 -12.69 -2.39 1.60
C ILE A 168 -13.98 -3.17 1.61
N GLY A 169 -15.06 -2.50 1.96
CA GLY A 169 -16.35 -3.11 2.24
C GLY A 169 -17.07 -3.63 0.99
N GLN A 170 -18.04 -4.50 1.25
CA GLN A 170 -18.87 -5.11 0.23
C GLN A 170 -19.44 -4.04 -0.73
N GLN A 171 -19.29 -4.29 -2.03
CA GLN A 171 -19.82 -3.46 -3.11
C GLN A 171 -19.38 -1.97 -3.11
N LEU A 172 -18.29 -1.59 -2.42
CA LEU A 172 -17.86 -0.19 -2.29
C LEU A 172 -17.82 0.58 -3.63
N PHE A 173 -17.28 -0.05 -4.66
CA PHE A 173 -17.14 0.48 -6.02
C PHE A 173 -17.87 -0.37 -7.07
N TYR A 174 -18.94 -1.08 -6.66
CA TYR A 174 -19.72 -1.89 -7.57
C TYR A 174 -20.28 -1.06 -8.74
N ARG A 175 -20.03 -1.52 -9.97
CA ARG A 175 -20.41 -0.85 -11.24
C ARG A 175 -19.89 0.57 -11.38
N ASN A 176 -18.79 0.90 -10.70
CA ASN A 176 -18.18 2.21 -10.86
C ASN A 176 -17.43 2.30 -12.20
N GLY A 177 -18.05 2.94 -13.19
CA GLY A 177 -17.47 3.13 -14.52
C GLY A 177 -16.51 4.32 -14.64
N ALA A 178 -16.19 5.03 -13.56
CA ALA A 178 -15.35 6.25 -13.61
C ALA A 178 -13.98 6.07 -12.96
N ILE A 179 -13.85 5.16 -12.00
CA ILE A 179 -12.60 4.99 -11.25
C ILE A 179 -11.57 4.26 -12.11
N GLU A 180 -10.41 4.87 -12.29
CA GLU A 180 -9.27 4.31 -13.01
C GLU A 180 -8.17 3.80 -12.06
N ALA A 181 -8.04 4.40 -10.88
CA ALA A 181 -7.07 4.00 -9.86
C ALA A 181 -7.61 4.16 -8.43
N VAL A 182 -7.24 3.21 -7.55
CA VAL A 182 -7.51 3.28 -6.12
C VAL A 182 -6.24 3.05 -5.32
N SER A 183 -5.86 4.02 -4.48
CA SER A 183 -4.79 3.87 -3.50
C SER A 183 -5.35 3.32 -2.20
N LEU A 184 -4.81 2.19 -1.75
CA LEU A 184 -5.19 1.50 -0.53
C LEU A 184 -4.15 1.76 0.57
N PRO A 185 -4.55 2.07 1.81
CA PRO A 185 -3.60 2.21 2.91
C PRO A 185 -3.01 0.84 3.30
N ALA A 186 -1.79 0.84 3.83
CA ALA A 186 -1.08 -0.37 4.26
C ALA A 186 -1.74 -1.14 5.43
N THR A 187 -2.88 -0.66 5.92
CA THR A 187 -3.65 -1.26 7.01
C THR A 187 -4.79 -2.15 6.52
N ILE A 188 -5.10 -2.17 5.22
CA ILE A 188 -6.18 -2.99 4.65
C ILE A 188 -5.85 -4.48 4.78
N LYS A 189 -6.71 -5.23 5.45
CA LYS A 189 -6.61 -6.69 5.66
C LYS A 189 -7.48 -7.47 4.69
N VAL A 190 -8.63 -6.92 4.29
CA VAL A 190 -9.65 -7.64 3.52
C VAL A 190 -10.20 -6.76 2.40
N ILE A 191 -10.33 -7.34 1.21
CA ILE A 191 -11.15 -6.80 0.12
C ILE A 191 -12.43 -7.65 0.07
N GLU A 192 -13.57 -7.09 0.48
CA GLU A 192 -14.80 -7.85 0.63
C GLU A 192 -15.49 -8.16 -0.71
N MET A 193 -16.56 -8.96 -0.62
CA MET A 193 -17.35 -9.41 -1.75
C MET A 193 -17.78 -8.26 -2.68
N GLN A 194 -17.55 -8.44 -3.98
CA GLN A 194 -17.97 -7.50 -5.03
C GLN A 194 -17.44 -6.05 -4.88
N ALA A 195 -16.41 -5.82 -4.06
CA ALA A 195 -15.89 -4.48 -3.76
C ALA A 195 -15.62 -3.62 -4.99
N PHE A 196 -15.12 -4.21 -6.07
CA PHE A 196 -14.80 -3.58 -7.37
C PHE A 196 -15.46 -4.31 -8.54
N LYS A 197 -16.54 -5.06 -8.29
CA LYS A 197 -17.23 -5.78 -9.37
C LYS A 197 -17.78 -4.79 -10.40
N ASP A 198 -17.57 -5.07 -11.67
CA ASP A 198 -17.92 -4.22 -12.81
C ASP A 198 -17.31 -2.79 -12.73
N ALA A 199 -16.17 -2.61 -12.04
CA ALA A 199 -15.41 -1.35 -12.08
C ALA A 199 -14.65 -1.24 -13.42
N THR A 200 -15.39 -1.03 -14.51
CA THR A 200 -14.91 -1.24 -15.89
C THR A 200 -13.79 -0.33 -16.35
N SER A 201 -13.51 0.74 -15.60
CA SER A 201 -12.43 1.69 -15.92
C SER A 201 -11.17 1.47 -15.08
N LEU A 202 -11.21 0.62 -14.06
CA LEU A 202 -10.07 0.36 -13.18
C LEU A 202 -8.93 -0.28 -13.98
N LEU A 203 -7.76 0.36 -14.00
CA LEU A 203 -6.62 -0.02 -14.84
C LEU A 203 -5.62 -0.92 -14.10
N GLU A 204 -5.33 -0.58 -12.85
CA GLU A 204 -4.46 -1.33 -11.96
C GLU A 204 -5.01 -1.39 -10.53
N ILE A 205 -4.64 -2.43 -9.80
CA ILE A 205 -4.82 -2.51 -8.37
C ILE A 205 -3.55 -3.04 -7.70
N ARG A 206 -3.17 -2.41 -6.59
CA ARG A 206 -2.03 -2.81 -5.75
C ARG A 206 -2.56 -3.13 -4.36
N LEU A 207 -2.58 -4.42 -4.02
CA LEU A 207 -3.00 -4.86 -2.70
C LEU A 207 -1.82 -4.69 -1.73
N PRO A 208 -2.00 -3.98 -0.61
CA PRO A 208 -0.94 -3.86 0.39
C PRO A 208 -0.63 -5.23 0.99
N SER A 209 0.61 -5.42 1.47
CA SER A 209 1.07 -6.70 2.04
C SER A 209 0.28 -7.15 3.27
N SER A 210 -0.51 -6.28 3.88
CA SER A 210 -1.44 -6.60 4.97
C SER A 210 -2.68 -7.36 4.51
N VAL A 211 -3.01 -7.37 3.21
CA VAL A 211 -4.21 -8.06 2.71
C VAL A 211 -4.01 -9.56 2.80
N VAL A 212 -4.92 -10.24 3.51
CA VAL A 212 -4.93 -11.70 3.67
C VAL A 212 -6.04 -12.36 2.86
N GLU A 213 -7.06 -11.59 2.46
CA GLU A 213 -8.24 -12.11 1.76
C GLU A 213 -8.75 -11.16 0.66
N VAL A 214 -9.03 -11.74 -0.52
CA VAL A 214 -9.82 -11.15 -1.59
C VAL A 214 -11.11 -11.97 -1.74
N GLY A 215 -12.25 -11.34 -1.48
CA GLY A 215 -13.55 -12.00 -1.43
C GLY A 215 -14.13 -12.40 -2.79
N THR A 216 -15.28 -13.07 -2.73
CA THR A 216 -16.04 -13.51 -3.91
C THR A 216 -16.39 -12.33 -4.82
N ASP A 217 -16.20 -12.52 -6.13
CA ASP A 217 -16.43 -11.53 -7.19
C ASP A 217 -15.69 -10.19 -6.98
N ALA A 218 -14.69 -10.07 -6.10
CA ALA A 218 -14.16 -8.77 -5.66
C ALA A 218 -13.77 -7.82 -6.81
N PHE A 219 -13.19 -8.34 -7.90
CA PHE A 219 -12.83 -7.61 -9.11
C PHE A 219 -13.49 -8.20 -10.38
N ALA A 220 -14.54 -9.01 -10.22
CA ALA A 220 -15.23 -9.63 -11.35
C ALA A 220 -15.73 -8.56 -12.32
N GLY A 221 -15.49 -8.72 -13.61
CA GLY A 221 -15.94 -7.78 -14.65
C GLY A 221 -15.22 -6.42 -14.65
N ALA A 222 -14.13 -6.24 -13.88
CA ALA A 222 -13.25 -5.08 -14.02
C ALA A 222 -12.45 -5.17 -15.32
N SER A 223 -13.13 -4.99 -16.45
CA SER A 223 -12.69 -5.37 -17.81
C SER A 223 -11.54 -4.53 -18.37
N SER A 224 -11.14 -3.44 -17.71
CA SER A 224 -9.93 -2.69 -18.04
C SER A 224 -8.74 -3.01 -17.14
N LEU A 225 -8.92 -3.87 -16.12
CA LEU A 225 -7.88 -4.18 -15.14
C LEU A 225 -6.79 -5.03 -15.79
N LYS A 226 -5.64 -4.41 -16.07
CA LYS A 226 -4.49 -5.03 -16.75
C LYS A 226 -3.42 -5.53 -15.79
N THR A 227 -3.34 -4.93 -14.61
CA THR A 227 -2.32 -5.22 -13.61
C THR A 227 -2.96 -5.39 -12.24
N ALA A 228 -2.76 -6.55 -11.62
CA ALA A 228 -3.10 -6.79 -10.22
C ALA A 228 -1.84 -7.26 -9.48
N ILE A 229 -1.35 -6.43 -8.56
CA ILE A 229 -0.26 -6.80 -7.66
C ILE A 229 -0.90 -7.32 -6.37
N LEU A 230 -0.75 -8.62 -6.14
CA LEU A 230 -1.35 -9.31 -5.00
C LEU A 230 -0.42 -9.22 -3.77
N SER A 231 -1.03 -9.21 -2.59
CA SER A 231 -0.33 -9.19 -1.30
C SER A 231 0.53 -10.45 -1.12
N SER A 232 1.76 -10.31 -0.65
CA SER A 232 2.62 -11.45 -0.32
C SER A 232 2.05 -12.34 0.79
N ASN A 233 1.18 -11.79 1.65
CA ASN A 233 0.50 -12.51 2.73
C ASN A 233 -0.93 -12.96 2.34
N LEU A 234 -1.30 -12.89 1.06
CA LEU A 234 -2.61 -13.32 0.60
C LEU A 234 -2.79 -14.82 0.83
N GLU A 235 -3.80 -15.20 1.59
CA GLU A 235 -4.14 -16.60 1.87
C GLU A 235 -5.33 -17.08 1.04
N VAL A 236 -6.29 -16.17 0.78
CA VAL A 236 -7.57 -16.50 0.16
C VAL A 236 -7.82 -15.64 -1.08
N ILE A 237 -8.06 -16.31 -2.22
CA ILE A 237 -8.62 -15.73 -3.44
C ILE A 237 -10.00 -16.34 -3.62
N GLY A 238 -11.07 -15.56 -3.48
CA GLY A 238 -12.46 -16.02 -3.53
C GLY A 238 -12.93 -16.49 -4.91
N ASN A 239 -14.14 -17.06 -4.94
CA ASN A 239 -14.79 -17.45 -6.19
C ASN A 239 -14.91 -16.24 -7.13
N ASN A 240 -14.62 -16.42 -8.41
CA ASN A 240 -14.72 -15.38 -9.45
C ASN A 240 -13.93 -14.09 -9.16
N ALA A 241 -12.98 -14.08 -8.21
CA ALA A 241 -12.38 -12.86 -7.69
C ALA A 241 -11.83 -11.91 -8.77
N PHE A 242 -11.29 -12.45 -9.86
CA PHE A 242 -10.77 -11.70 -11.02
C PHE A 242 -11.41 -12.16 -12.35
N GLU A 243 -12.59 -12.78 -12.30
CA GLU A 243 -13.30 -13.25 -13.51
C GLU A 243 -13.52 -12.09 -14.50
N GLY A 244 -13.26 -12.31 -15.79
CA GLY A 244 -13.57 -11.33 -16.83
C GLY A 244 -12.76 -10.02 -16.76
N THR A 245 -11.64 -10.03 -16.04
CA THR A 245 -10.65 -8.94 -16.05
C THR A 245 -9.82 -8.98 -17.35
N ASN A 246 -8.82 -8.09 -17.46
CA ASN A 246 -7.95 -8.00 -18.64
C ASN A 246 -6.46 -8.19 -18.29
N LEU A 247 -6.21 -9.00 -17.26
CA LEU A 247 -4.86 -9.32 -16.78
C LEU A 247 -4.06 -10.04 -17.86
N THR A 248 -2.82 -9.61 -18.07
CA THR A 248 -1.89 -10.28 -19.00
C THR A 248 -1.03 -11.32 -18.31
N SER A 249 -0.75 -11.11 -17.03
CA SER A 249 -0.05 -12.03 -16.15
C SER A 249 -0.49 -11.81 -14.70
N VAL A 250 -0.32 -12.82 -13.86
CA VAL A 250 -0.53 -12.70 -12.41
C VAL A 250 0.46 -13.59 -11.67
N ILE A 251 0.93 -13.12 -10.52
CA ILE A 251 1.75 -13.89 -9.58
C ILE A 251 0.86 -14.25 -8.41
N ILE A 252 0.68 -15.55 -8.17
CA ILE A 252 -0.07 -16.10 -7.05
C ILE A 252 0.90 -16.27 -5.87
N PRO A 253 0.69 -15.53 -4.76
CA PRO A 253 1.60 -15.53 -3.61
C PRO A 253 1.75 -16.89 -2.94
N ALA A 254 2.88 -17.09 -2.24
CA ALA A 254 3.25 -18.38 -1.65
C ALA A 254 2.28 -18.88 -0.57
N MET A 255 1.54 -17.95 0.06
CA MET A 255 0.60 -18.27 1.13
C MET A 255 -0.78 -18.73 0.64
N VAL A 256 -1.09 -18.58 -0.65
CA VAL A 256 -2.36 -19.00 -1.22
C VAL A 256 -2.44 -20.53 -1.23
N LYS A 257 -3.38 -21.08 -0.45
CA LYS A 257 -3.61 -22.52 -0.34
C LYS A 257 -4.59 -23.05 -1.39
N GLU A 258 -5.45 -22.17 -1.89
CA GLU A 258 -6.57 -22.52 -2.75
C GLU A 258 -6.83 -21.42 -3.78
N ILE A 259 -6.87 -21.80 -5.05
CA ILE A 259 -7.33 -20.97 -6.17
C ILE A 259 -8.75 -21.41 -6.46
N ASN A 260 -9.72 -20.63 -5.98
CA ASN A 260 -11.14 -20.98 -5.97
C ASN A 260 -11.77 -21.10 -7.37
N TYR A 261 -13.05 -21.51 -7.40
CA TYR A 261 -13.83 -21.65 -8.64
C TYR A 261 -13.81 -20.35 -9.43
N GLN A 262 -13.46 -20.46 -10.72
CA GLN A 262 -13.49 -19.36 -11.68
C GLN A 262 -12.72 -18.09 -11.26
N ALA A 263 -11.80 -18.20 -10.28
CA ALA A 263 -11.08 -17.04 -9.73
C ALA A 263 -10.38 -16.19 -10.79
N PHE A 264 -9.91 -16.81 -11.88
CA PHE A 264 -9.29 -16.17 -13.05
C PHE A 264 -9.92 -16.65 -14.37
N ALA A 265 -11.22 -16.96 -14.36
CA ALA A 265 -11.95 -17.38 -15.55
C ALA A 265 -12.26 -16.21 -16.50
N ALA A 266 -12.50 -16.51 -17.77
CA ALA A 266 -12.86 -15.57 -18.82
C ALA A 266 -11.85 -14.42 -19.02
N ILE A 267 -10.55 -14.68 -18.82
CA ILE A 267 -9.46 -13.72 -19.06
C ILE A 267 -8.65 -14.16 -20.31
N PRO A 268 -9.13 -13.88 -21.54
CA PRO A 268 -8.47 -14.35 -22.77
C PRO A 268 -7.08 -13.72 -22.99
N THR A 269 -6.76 -12.64 -22.27
CA THR A 269 -5.48 -11.94 -22.32
C THR A 269 -4.43 -12.50 -21.35
N LEU A 270 -4.81 -13.41 -20.44
CA LEU A 270 -3.91 -13.96 -19.43
C LEU A 270 -2.93 -14.98 -20.06
N ASN A 271 -1.69 -14.56 -20.28
CA ASN A 271 -0.67 -15.37 -20.95
C ASN A 271 0.19 -16.20 -19.99
N SER A 272 0.33 -15.75 -18.74
CA SER A 272 1.17 -16.43 -17.75
C SER A 272 0.66 -16.27 -16.33
N VAL A 273 0.75 -17.36 -15.56
CA VAL A 273 0.52 -17.37 -14.11
C VAL A 273 1.79 -17.89 -13.45
N THR A 274 2.37 -17.13 -12.51
CA THR A 274 3.48 -17.62 -11.67
C THR A 274 2.94 -18.04 -10.32
N LEU A 275 3.34 -19.20 -9.81
CA LEU A 275 2.95 -19.70 -8.50
C LEU A 275 4.17 -19.70 -7.59
N GLU A 276 4.12 -18.92 -6.52
CA GLU A 276 5.23 -18.82 -5.56
C GLU A 276 5.20 -19.92 -4.49
N ALA A 277 4.09 -20.65 -4.36
CA ALA A 277 3.95 -21.70 -3.35
C ALA A 277 4.87 -22.89 -3.63
N LEU A 278 5.62 -23.33 -2.61
CA LEU A 278 6.47 -24.53 -2.66
C LEU A 278 5.69 -25.83 -2.49
N THR A 279 4.37 -25.76 -2.32
CA THR A 279 3.48 -26.91 -2.36
C THR A 279 2.34 -26.55 -3.31
N PRO A 280 2.00 -27.43 -4.28
CA PRO A 280 0.93 -27.12 -5.24
C PRO A 280 -0.38 -26.80 -4.51
N PRO A 281 -0.95 -25.59 -4.68
CA PRO A 281 -2.21 -25.24 -4.04
C PRO A 281 -3.36 -26.06 -4.61
N LEU A 282 -4.45 -26.16 -3.86
CA LEU A 282 -5.70 -26.67 -4.41
C LEU A 282 -6.12 -25.76 -5.57
N ARG A 283 -6.47 -26.37 -6.70
CA ARG A 283 -6.94 -25.67 -7.89
C ARG A 283 -8.20 -26.37 -8.40
N PHE A 284 -9.26 -25.61 -8.62
CA PHE A 284 -10.44 -26.14 -9.29
C PHE A 284 -10.22 -26.15 -10.79
N HIS A 285 -10.83 -27.13 -11.47
CA HIS A 285 -10.77 -27.24 -12.94
C HIS A 285 -11.18 -25.93 -13.63
N SER A 286 -12.17 -25.21 -13.07
CA SER A 286 -12.69 -23.97 -13.65
C SER A 286 -11.92 -22.71 -13.27
N SER A 287 -10.89 -22.78 -12.41
CA SER A 287 -10.19 -21.59 -11.90
C SER A 287 -9.61 -20.69 -13.01
N PHE A 288 -9.26 -21.26 -14.16
CA PHE A 288 -8.73 -20.56 -15.33
C PHE A 288 -9.57 -20.85 -16.61
N GLU A 289 -10.83 -21.24 -16.47
CA GLU A 289 -11.71 -21.56 -17.59
C GLU A 289 -11.89 -20.35 -18.52
N GLY A 290 -11.74 -20.52 -19.83
CA GLY A 290 -11.84 -19.41 -20.79
C GLY A 290 -10.69 -18.42 -20.75
N ALA A 291 -9.60 -18.72 -20.03
CA ALA A 291 -8.34 -17.99 -20.16
C ALA A 291 -7.65 -18.29 -21.51
N ASN A 292 -6.51 -17.64 -21.77
CA ASN A 292 -5.76 -17.83 -23.00
C ASN A 292 -5.42 -19.33 -23.24
N ALA A 293 -5.68 -19.83 -24.45
CA ALA A 293 -5.42 -21.24 -24.80
C ALA A 293 -3.92 -21.62 -24.74
N SER A 294 -3.02 -20.63 -24.77
CA SER A 294 -1.57 -20.79 -24.64
C SER A 294 -1.05 -20.39 -23.25
N LEU A 295 -1.92 -20.28 -22.25
CA LEU A 295 -1.57 -19.93 -20.87
C LEU A 295 -0.50 -20.89 -20.31
N LYS A 296 0.58 -20.31 -19.80
CA LYS A 296 1.68 -21.03 -19.15
C LYS A 296 1.69 -20.79 -17.65
N TYR A 297 2.06 -21.82 -16.91
CA TYR A 297 2.23 -21.76 -15.46
C TYR A 297 3.72 -21.88 -15.13
N TYR A 298 4.23 -20.95 -14.32
CA TYR A 298 5.62 -20.94 -13.90
C TYR A 298 5.74 -21.23 -12.42
N VAL A 299 6.61 -22.15 -12.05
CA VAL A 299 6.86 -22.57 -10.67
C VAL A 299 8.35 -22.61 -10.36
N HIS A 300 8.73 -22.62 -9.08
CA HIS A 300 10.13 -22.83 -8.70
C HIS A 300 10.63 -24.18 -9.23
N GLY A 301 11.82 -24.22 -9.84
CA GLY A 301 12.36 -25.44 -10.46
C GLY A 301 12.45 -26.63 -9.48
N GLN A 302 12.69 -26.36 -8.20
CA GLN A 302 12.77 -27.38 -7.15
C GLN A 302 11.45 -28.12 -6.88
N VAL A 303 10.29 -27.53 -7.21
CA VAL A 303 8.95 -28.12 -7.01
C VAL A 303 8.25 -28.44 -8.33
N LEU A 304 8.95 -28.34 -9.46
CA LEU A 304 8.37 -28.55 -10.79
C LEU A 304 7.70 -29.91 -10.92
N ASN A 305 8.34 -30.96 -10.43
CA ASN A 305 7.79 -32.31 -10.50
C ASN A 305 6.54 -32.44 -9.62
N ASP A 306 6.56 -31.87 -8.41
CA ASP A 306 5.43 -31.92 -7.47
C ASP A 306 4.18 -31.29 -8.06
N TYR A 307 4.32 -30.16 -8.75
CA TYR A 307 3.22 -29.54 -9.50
C TYR A 307 2.73 -30.44 -10.65
N LYS A 308 3.63 -31.00 -11.45
CA LYS A 308 3.26 -31.84 -12.60
C LYS A 308 2.58 -33.16 -12.21
N THR A 309 2.85 -33.69 -11.02
CA THR A 309 2.26 -34.95 -10.53
C THR A 309 1.14 -34.74 -9.53
N SER A 310 0.86 -33.50 -9.12
CA SER A 310 -0.20 -33.21 -8.14
C SER A 310 -1.59 -33.54 -8.71
N PRO A 311 -2.49 -34.16 -7.93
CA PRO A 311 -3.85 -34.45 -8.38
C PRO A 311 -4.63 -33.19 -8.79
N TYR A 312 -4.23 -32.01 -8.33
CA TYR A 312 -4.87 -30.73 -8.63
C TYR A 312 -4.35 -30.06 -9.92
N TRP A 313 -3.19 -30.50 -10.42
CA TRP A 313 -2.45 -29.81 -11.50
C TRP A 313 -1.96 -30.75 -12.62
N GLN A 314 -2.02 -32.07 -12.43
CA GLN A 314 -1.50 -33.06 -13.37
C GLN A 314 -2.15 -32.99 -14.77
N ASP A 315 -3.41 -32.56 -14.86
CA ASP A 315 -4.11 -32.29 -16.11
C ASP A 315 -3.51 -31.10 -16.88
N TYR A 316 -2.74 -30.24 -16.20
CA TYR A 316 -2.07 -29.06 -16.75
C TYR A 316 -0.55 -29.28 -16.89
N ALA A 317 -0.04 -30.50 -16.64
CA ALA A 317 1.41 -30.76 -16.54
C ALA A 317 2.24 -30.32 -17.76
N SER A 318 1.67 -30.35 -18.98
CA SER A 318 2.32 -29.88 -20.21
C SER A 318 2.43 -28.36 -20.31
N LEU A 319 1.65 -27.63 -19.51
CA LEU A 319 1.60 -26.16 -19.45
C LEU A 319 2.45 -25.60 -18.30
N ILE A 320 3.05 -26.46 -17.46
CA ILE A 320 3.84 -26.07 -16.28
C ILE A 320 5.33 -26.10 -16.61
N PHE A 321 6.00 -24.98 -16.34
CA PHE A 321 7.42 -24.75 -16.62
C PHE A 321 8.15 -24.26 -15.36
N ALA A 322 9.46 -24.52 -15.29
CA ALA A 322 10.29 -23.87 -14.29
C ALA A 322 10.38 -22.37 -14.61
N LYS A 323 10.34 -21.53 -13.59
CA LYS A 323 10.72 -20.12 -13.72
C LYS A 323 12.19 -20.01 -14.11
N ALA A 324 12.51 -18.99 -14.92
CA ALA A 324 13.87 -18.64 -15.30
C ALA A 324 14.68 -18.15 -14.10
#